data_AF-A0A5A9XP16-F1
#
_entry.id   AF-A0A5A9XP16-F1
#
_cell.length_a   1.000
_cell.length_b   1.000
_cell.length_c   1.000
_cell.angle_alpha   90.00
_cell.angle_beta   90.00
_cell.angle_gamma   90.00
#
_symmetry.space_group_name_H-M   'P 1'
#
loop_
_entity.id
_entity.type
_entity.pdbx_description
1 polymer ?
#
loop_
_entity_poly.entity_id
_entity_poly.type
_entity_poly.pdbx_seq_one_letter_code
_entity_poly.pdbx_strand_id
1 'polypeptide(L)'
;MVLGFNHNVMYKGEVFHVQTEDSGVSSPHIITLLYRGGVILCSKKTSYADILKIENLESVVEELMKDQHKEMMRRLKSGEFDQRAFQAPSSRAGAVADKQPVPPASADSELLSAPLAPPSPSAAKTDVSLLFAAPVPQQGGAAPQEAADRDKAAKEVVKLDDAILSFFGANDK
;
A
#
# COMPACT_ATOMS: atom_id res chain seq x y z
N MET A 1 7.31 -1.21 -8.67
CA MET A 1 6.23 -1.54 -7.72
C MET A 1 5.02 -0.78 -8.20
N VAL A 2 3.89 -1.47 -8.37
CA VAL A 2 2.62 -0.85 -8.78
C VAL A 2 1.81 -0.42 -7.56
N LEU A 3 1.00 0.63 -7.69
CA LEU A 3 0.10 1.09 -6.62
C LEU A 3 -0.94 0.03 -6.26
N GLY A 4 -1.15 -0.18 -4.96
CA GLY A 4 -2.10 -1.14 -4.42
C GLY A 4 -3.57 -0.77 -4.61
N PHE A 5 -4.45 -1.77 -4.49
CA PHE A 5 -5.91 -1.59 -4.51
C PHE A 5 -6.48 -1.80 -3.12
N ASN A 6 -7.34 -0.87 -2.69
CA ASN A 6 -7.97 -0.92 -1.38
C ASN A 6 -9.46 -0.62 -1.51
N HIS A 7 -10.31 -1.55 -1.04
CA HIS A 7 -11.76 -1.37 -1.05
C HIS A 7 -12.41 -1.88 0.24
N ASN A 8 -13.30 -1.04 0.78
CA ASN A 8 -14.28 -1.47 1.77
C ASN A 8 -15.54 -1.95 1.05
N VAL A 9 -15.95 -3.18 1.34
CA VAL A 9 -17.12 -3.82 0.73
C VAL A 9 -18.12 -4.18 1.83
N MET A 10 -19.33 -3.64 1.74
CA MET A 10 -20.42 -4.02 2.62
C MET A 10 -21.02 -5.35 2.15
N TYR A 11 -21.10 -6.33 3.05
CA TYR A 11 -21.70 -7.64 2.78
C TYR A 11 -22.39 -8.17 4.03
N LYS A 12 -23.67 -8.54 3.93
CA LYS A 12 -24.51 -9.03 5.04
C LYS A 12 -24.49 -8.14 6.30
N GLY A 13 -24.46 -6.82 6.11
CA GLY A 13 -24.47 -5.85 7.21
C GLY A 13 -23.13 -5.61 7.88
N GLU A 14 -22.06 -6.30 7.46
CA GLU A 14 -20.70 -6.06 7.94
C GLU A 14 -19.82 -5.45 6.85
N VAL A 15 -18.78 -4.73 7.27
CA VAL A 15 -17.77 -4.15 6.37
C VAL A 15 -16.57 -5.08 6.30
N PHE A 16 -16.23 -5.48 5.08
CA PHE A 16 -15.04 -6.24 4.76
C PHE A 16 -14.04 -5.31 4.08
N HIS A 17 -12.75 -5.57 4.31
CA HIS A 17 -11.67 -4.83 3.68
C HIS A 17 -10.93 -5.75 2.74
N VAL A 18 -10.78 -5.35 1.47
CA VAL A 18 -9.99 -6.05 0.47
C VAL A 18 -8.80 -5.18 0.15
N GLN A 19 -7.59 -5.71 0.32
CA GLN A 19 -6.34 -5.03 0.01
C GLN A 19 -5.52 -5.89 -0.94
N THR A 20 -5.00 -5.31 -2.03
CA THR A 20 -4.09 -5.97 -2.97
C THR A 20 -2.83 -5.15 -3.14
N GLU A 21 -1.67 -5.77 -2.96
CA GLU A 21 -0.35 -5.12 -3.05
C GLU A 21 0.59 -5.90 -3.97
N ASP A 22 1.52 -5.17 -4.61
CA ASP A 22 2.66 -5.71 -5.34
C ASP A 22 3.92 -5.69 -4.46
N SER A 23 4.57 -6.84 -4.33
CA SER A 23 5.84 -6.98 -3.59
C SER A 23 7.08 -6.53 -4.39
N GLY A 24 6.90 -6.16 -5.66
CA GLY A 24 7.95 -5.64 -6.54
C GLY A 24 8.85 -6.71 -7.16
N VAL A 25 9.73 -6.28 -8.05
CA VAL A 25 10.54 -7.17 -8.91
C VAL A 25 11.50 -8.08 -8.12
N SER A 26 11.98 -7.65 -6.94
CA SER A 26 12.83 -8.47 -6.07
C SER A 26 12.10 -9.68 -5.49
N SER A 27 10.78 -9.59 -5.30
CA SER A 27 9.92 -10.68 -4.84
C SER A 27 8.62 -10.61 -5.65
N PRO A 28 8.59 -11.16 -6.88
CA PRO A 28 7.55 -10.90 -7.89
C PRO A 28 6.22 -11.57 -7.53
N HIS A 29 5.52 -11.00 -6.56
CA HIS A 29 4.30 -11.53 -5.98
C HIS A 29 3.23 -10.45 -5.80
N ILE A 30 2.02 -10.78 -6.22
CA ILE A 30 0.81 -10.02 -5.90
C ILE A 30 0.10 -10.70 -4.73
N ILE A 31 -0.16 -9.93 -3.68
CA ILE A 31 -0.78 -10.43 -2.45
C ILE A 31 -2.12 -9.71 -2.26
N THR A 32 -3.21 -10.47 -2.16
CA THR A 32 -4.54 -9.96 -1.80
C THR A 32 -4.97 -10.51 -0.45
N LEU A 33 -5.40 -9.63 0.44
CA LEU A 33 -5.87 -9.96 1.78
C LEU A 33 -7.32 -9.50 1.93
N LEU A 34 -8.14 -10.39 2.49
CA LEU A 34 -9.52 -10.11 2.87
C LEU A 34 -9.62 -10.07 4.39
N TYR A 35 -10.10 -8.96 4.93
CA TYR A 35 -10.27 -8.76 6.36
C TYR A 35 -11.73 -8.52 6.75
N ARG A 36 -12.02 -8.82 8.02
CA ARG A 36 -13.24 -8.41 8.72
C ARG A 36 -12.87 -8.06 10.16
N GLY A 37 -13.16 -6.82 10.59
CA GLY A 37 -12.84 -6.36 11.95
C GLY A 37 -11.36 -6.55 12.36
N GLY A 38 -10.43 -6.42 11.42
CA GLY A 38 -8.98 -6.62 11.65
C GLY A 38 -8.49 -8.07 11.56
N VAL A 39 -9.38 -9.06 11.41
CA VAL A 39 -9.00 -10.47 11.26
C VAL A 39 -8.91 -10.85 9.78
N ILE A 40 -7.82 -11.51 9.39
CA ILE A 40 -7.66 -12.06 8.02
C ILE A 40 -8.56 -13.29 7.86
N LEU A 41 -9.45 -13.22 6.87
CA LEU A 41 -10.32 -14.32 6.47
C LEU A 41 -9.69 -15.15 5.35
N CYS A 42 -9.04 -14.49 4.40
CA CYS A 42 -8.40 -15.12 3.25
C CYS A 42 -7.15 -14.35 2.81
N SER A 43 -6.16 -15.07 2.29
CA SER A 43 -5.00 -14.53 1.59
C SER A 43 -4.87 -15.25 0.26
N LYS A 44 -4.63 -14.50 -0.81
CA LYS A 44 -4.27 -15.02 -2.13
C LYS A 44 -2.92 -14.45 -2.52
N LYS A 45 -2.00 -15.32 -2.94
CA LYS A 45 -0.67 -14.95 -3.41
C LYS A 45 -0.46 -15.52 -4.80
N THR A 46 -0.08 -14.66 -5.74
CA THR A 46 0.18 -15.04 -7.14
C THR A 46 1.57 -14.57 -7.53
N SER A 47 2.39 -15.48 -8.05
CA SER A 47 3.70 -15.14 -8.60
C SER A 47 3.56 -14.61 -10.02
N TYR A 48 4.37 -13.61 -10.38
CA TYR A 48 4.52 -13.14 -11.76
C TYR A 48 5.98 -13.25 -12.25
N ALA A 49 6.78 -14.12 -11.60
CA ALA A 49 8.19 -14.32 -11.94
C ALA A 49 8.43 -14.65 -13.43
N ASP A 50 7.49 -15.37 -14.06
CA ASP A 50 7.61 -15.84 -15.43
C ASP A 50 7.50 -14.70 -16.47
N ILE A 51 6.92 -13.57 -16.09
CA ILE A 51 6.70 -12.43 -16.98
C ILE A 51 7.65 -11.26 -16.74
N LEU A 52 8.68 -11.41 -15.90
CA LEU A 52 9.59 -10.30 -15.55
C LEU A 52 10.32 -9.65 -16.74
N LYS A 53 10.44 -10.35 -17.87
CA LYS A 53 11.20 -9.91 -19.05
C LYS A 53 10.33 -9.22 -20.11
N ILE A 54 9.03 -9.10 -19.89
CA ILE A 54 8.14 -8.47 -20.87
C ILE A 54 8.32 -6.95 -20.87
N GLU A 55 8.11 -6.35 -22.03
CA GLU A 55 7.88 -4.91 -22.11
C GLU A 55 6.55 -4.57 -21.43
N ASN A 56 6.44 -3.39 -20.83
CA ASN A 56 5.25 -2.93 -20.09
C ASN A 56 4.86 -3.79 -18.87
N LEU A 57 5.85 -4.37 -18.17
CA LEU A 57 5.63 -5.18 -16.97
C LEU A 57 4.68 -4.52 -15.96
N GLU A 58 4.83 -3.22 -15.70
CA GLU A 58 3.99 -2.50 -14.73
C GLU A 58 2.50 -2.53 -15.10
N SER A 59 2.17 -2.32 -16.37
CA SER A 59 0.78 -2.37 -16.86
C SER A 59 0.18 -3.78 -16.69
N VAL A 60 0.97 -4.81 -17.00
CA VAL A 60 0.51 -6.20 -16.88
C VAL A 60 0.34 -6.60 -15.40
N VAL A 61 1.27 -6.19 -14.54
CA VAL A 61 1.13 -6.39 -13.08
C VAL A 61 -0.11 -5.67 -12.55
N GLU A 62 -0.37 -4.44 -13.00
CA GLU A 62 -1.58 -3.70 -12.61
C GLU A 62 -2.86 -4.43 -13.02
N GLU A 63 -2.93 -4.97 -14.24
CA GLU A 63 -4.08 -5.76 -14.70
C GLU A 63 -4.26 -7.04 -13.88
N LEU A 64 -3.18 -7.78 -13.62
CA LEU A 64 -3.21 -8.97 -12.76
C LEU A 64 -3.69 -8.63 -11.34
N MET A 65 -3.25 -7.50 -10.79
CA MET A 65 -3.71 -7.01 -9.49
C MET A 65 -5.20 -6.69 -9.50
N LYS A 66 -5.71 -6.00 -10.54
CA LYS A 66 -7.13 -5.69 -10.70
C LYS A 66 -7.97 -6.95 -10.77
N ASP A 67 -7.53 -7.94 -11.54
CA ASP A 67 -8.26 -9.19 -11.71
C ASP A 67 -8.30 -10.01 -10.42
N GLN A 68 -7.15 -10.16 -9.75
CA GLN A 68 -7.08 -10.82 -8.45
C GLN A 68 -7.96 -10.14 -7.40
N HIS A 69 -7.98 -8.80 -7.40
CA HIS A 69 -8.80 -8.01 -6.48
C HIS A 69 -10.30 -8.20 -6.75
N LYS A 70 -10.72 -8.12 -8.02
CA LYS A 70 -12.11 -8.36 -8.45
C LYS A 70 -12.57 -9.78 -8.12
N GLU A 71 -11.71 -10.77 -8.35
CA GLU A 71 -11.99 -12.16 -8.00
C GLU A 71 -12.24 -12.32 -6.50
N MET A 72 -11.40 -11.73 -5.65
CA MET A 72 -11.60 -11.76 -4.19
C MET A 72 -12.94 -11.15 -3.79
N MET A 73 -13.33 -10.02 -4.38
CA MET A 73 -14.64 -9.42 -4.14
C MET A 73 -15.80 -10.30 -4.62
N ARG A 74 -15.66 -11.01 -5.74
CA ARG A 74 -16.66 -11.98 -6.21
C ARG A 74 -16.81 -13.14 -5.24
N ARG A 75 -15.70 -13.70 -4.77
CA ARG A 75 -15.67 -14.81 -3.78
C ARG A 75 -16.29 -14.41 -2.44
N LEU A 76 -16.06 -13.16 -2.02
CA LEU A 76 -16.75 -12.58 -0.86
C LEU A 76 -18.26 -12.55 -1.09
N LYS A 77 -18.71 -11.98 -2.22
CA LYS A 77 -20.14 -11.85 -2.54
C LYS A 77 -20.84 -13.19 -2.75
N SER A 78 -20.14 -14.22 -3.22
CA SER A 78 -20.68 -15.57 -3.33
C SER A 78 -20.84 -16.29 -1.99
N GLY A 79 -20.41 -15.69 -0.88
CA GLY A 79 -20.54 -16.28 0.45
C GLY A 79 -19.49 -17.34 0.78
N GLU A 80 -18.40 -17.44 0.00
CA GLU A 80 -17.36 -18.46 0.20
C GLU A 80 -16.75 -18.40 1.62
N PHE A 81 -16.71 -17.20 2.20
CA PHE A 81 -16.11 -16.95 3.50
C PHE A 81 -17.14 -16.87 4.65
N ASP A 82 -18.43 -17.13 4.40
CA ASP A 82 -19.51 -16.98 5.38
C ASP A 82 -19.25 -17.78 6.67
N GLN A 83 -18.80 -19.03 6.51
CA GLN A 83 -18.51 -19.91 7.63
C GLN A 83 -17.43 -19.32 8.55
N ARG A 84 -16.38 -18.71 7.98
CA ARG A 84 -15.31 -18.10 8.77
C ARG A 84 -15.66 -16.70 9.27
N ALA A 85 -16.49 -15.97 8.53
CA ALA A 85 -16.88 -14.61 8.85
C ALA A 85 -17.93 -14.54 9.96
N PHE A 86 -18.93 -15.42 9.95
CA PHE A 86 -20.12 -15.28 10.82
C PHE A 86 -20.29 -16.40 11.85
N GLN A 87 -19.52 -17.48 11.79
CA GLN A 87 -19.57 -18.47 12.86
C GLN A 87 -18.88 -17.90 14.10
N ALA A 88 -19.52 -18.08 15.25
CA ALA A 88 -18.94 -17.73 16.53
C ALA A 88 -17.56 -18.38 16.65
N PRO A 89 -16.56 -17.69 17.25
CA PRO A 89 -15.25 -18.28 17.48
C PRO A 89 -15.41 -19.44 18.47
N SER A 90 -15.69 -20.63 17.94
CA SER A 90 -15.50 -21.86 18.68
C SER A 90 -14.00 -22.00 18.83
N SER A 91 -13.52 -21.61 20.01
CA SER A 91 -12.16 -21.72 20.53
C SER A 91 -11.22 -22.56 19.65
N ARG A 92 -10.59 -21.92 18.66
CA ARG A 92 -9.44 -22.51 17.96
C ARG A 92 -8.17 -21.79 18.38
N ALA A 93 -7.99 -21.73 19.70
CA ALA A 93 -6.67 -21.84 20.28
C ALA A 93 -6.31 -23.33 20.26
N GLY A 94 -5.31 -23.70 19.45
CA GLY A 94 -4.76 -25.05 19.44
C GLY A 94 -5.05 -25.86 18.17
N ALA A 95 -4.26 -25.61 17.12
CA ALA A 95 -3.88 -26.64 16.16
C ALA A 95 -2.57 -26.22 15.48
N VAL A 96 -1.53 -26.01 16.30
CA VAL A 96 -0.14 -26.15 15.86
C VAL A 96 0.33 -27.54 16.29
N ALA A 97 0.13 -28.50 15.40
CA ALA A 97 0.66 -29.86 15.42
C ALA A 97 0.55 -30.32 13.96
N ASP A 98 1.56 -30.82 13.27
CA ASP A 98 2.85 -31.38 13.65
C ASP A 98 3.67 -31.54 12.36
N LYS A 99 4.97 -31.84 12.50
CA LYS A 99 6.01 -32.20 11.50
C LYS A 99 6.90 -31.02 11.05
N GLN A 100 8.21 -31.00 11.28
CA GLN A 100 9.14 -31.96 11.86
C GLN A 100 10.48 -31.22 12.06
N PRO A 101 11.22 -31.38 13.17
CA PRO A 101 12.56 -30.81 13.30
C PRO A 101 13.55 -31.68 12.53
N VAL A 102 14.23 -31.12 11.53
CA VAL A 102 15.38 -31.79 10.92
C VAL A 102 16.59 -31.61 11.85
N PRO A 103 17.28 -32.70 12.24
CA PRO A 103 18.46 -32.62 13.11
C PRO A 103 19.69 -32.08 12.35
N PRO A 104 20.62 -31.38 13.01
CA PRO A 104 21.89 -30.97 12.42
C PRO A 104 22.94 -32.10 12.53
N ALA A 105 23.46 -32.57 11.41
CA ALA A 105 24.72 -33.33 11.32
C ALA A 105 25.73 -32.42 10.60
N SER A 106 26.67 -31.75 11.28
CA SER A 106 27.97 -32.20 11.81
C SER A 106 29.00 -32.64 10.75
N ALA A 107 30.02 -31.76 10.57
CA ALA A 107 31.46 -31.95 10.21
C ALA A 107 31.80 -32.55 8.82
N ASP A 108 32.83 -32.14 8.06
CA ASP A 108 34.22 -31.70 8.33
C ASP A 108 34.65 -30.47 7.45
N SER A 109 35.40 -29.44 7.90
CA SER A 109 36.88 -29.30 8.09
C SER A 109 37.70 -29.64 6.81
N GLU A 110 38.66 -28.88 6.26
CA GLU A 110 39.54 -27.73 6.58
C GLU A 110 39.93 -27.09 5.19
N LEU A 111 40.56 -25.92 4.98
CA LEU A 111 41.84 -25.45 5.49
C LEU A 111 42.18 -24.15 4.72
N LEU A 112 42.05 -22.95 5.30
CA LEU A 112 42.73 -21.75 4.79
C LEU A 112 43.18 -20.84 5.96
N SER A 113 44.49 -20.87 6.11
CA SER A 113 45.39 -20.09 6.97
C SER A 113 45.17 -18.58 7.02
N ALA A 114 45.20 -17.98 8.22
CA ALA A 114 46.10 -16.85 8.57
C ALA A 114 46.01 -16.47 10.09
N PRO A 115 47.13 -16.13 10.76
CA PRO A 115 47.18 -15.90 12.22
C PRO A 115 47.26 -14.41 12.65
N LEU A 116 46.89 -14.15 13.92
CA LEU A 116 47.22 -12.99 14.82
C LEU A 116 46.83 -11.58 14.33
N ALA A 117 46.23 -10.64 15.08
CA ALA A 117 45.88 -10.44 16.49
C ALA A 117 44.88 -9.23 16.55
N PRO A 118 44.13 -8.97 17.65
CA PRO A 118 43.23 -7.83 17.73
C PRO A 118 43.93 -6.56 18.27
N PRO A 119 43.52 -5.36 17.82
CA PRO A 119 43.58 -4.18 18.69
C PRO A 119 42.18 -3.72 19.13
N SER A 120 42.11 -3.44 20.42
CA SER A 120 41.01 -2.87 21.20
C SER A 120 40.57 -1.47 20.71
N PRO A 121 39.44 -0.93 21.22
CA PRO A 121 38.67 0.14 20.58
C PRO A 121 39.22 1.54 20.87
N SER A 122 39.30 2.38 19.84
CA SER A 122 39.55 3.82 19.99
C SER A 122 38.23 4.58 20.03
N ALA A 123 37.94 5.14 21.19
CA ALA A 123 36.91 6.14 21.39
C ALA A 123 37.22 7.42 20.60
N ALA A 124 36.22 7.98 19.93
CA ALA A 124 36.17 9.41 19.64
C ALA A 124 34.71 9.87 19.56
N LYS A 125 34.42 10.87 20.38
CA LYS A 125 33.13 11.52 20.62
C LYS A 125 32.89 12.57 19.55
N THR A 126 31.66 12.70 19.03
CA THR A 126 31.06 13.98 18.58
C THR A 126 29.58 13.73 18.30
N ASP A 127 28.72 14.00 19.27
CA ASP A 127 27.96 15.25 19.45
C ASP A 127 26.62 15.21 18.70
N VAL A 128 25.60 14.78 19.45
CA VAL A 128 24.19 14.89 19.10
C VAL A 128 23.74 16.24 19.65
N SER A 129 23.71 17.28 18.82
CA SER A 129 23.00 18.51 19.19
C SER A 129 22.78 19.43 17.99
N LEU A 130 21.61 20.09 17.98
CA LEU A 130 21.27 21.30 17.21
C LEU A 130 20.73 21.15 15.78
N LEU A 131 19.56 20.53 15.60
CA LEU A 131 18.67 20.85 14.45
C LEU A 131 17.24 21.24 14.86
N PHE A 132 17.01 21.53 16.15
CA PHE A 132 15.78 22.18 16.62
C PHE A 132 16.09 23.62 17.03
N ALA A 133 15.95 24.55 16.08
CA ALA A 133 15.73 25.96 16.39
C ALA A 133 15.05 26.64 15.20
N ALA A 134 13.74 26.87 15.34
CA ALA A 134 13.00 27.82 14.53
C ALA A 134 13.38 29.25 14.93
N PRO A 135 13.25 30.22 14.00
CA PRO A 135 12.73 31.51 14.38
C PRO A 135 11.50 31.87 13.54
N VAL A 136 10.41 32.15 14.25
CA VAL A 136 9.21 32.81 13.76
C VAL A 136 9.51 34.29 13.54
N PRO A 137 9.30 34.86 12.33
CA PRO A 137 9.19 36.30 12.18
C PRO A 137 7.73 36.72 12.42
N GLN A 138 7.47 37.31 13.59
CA GLN A 138 6.31 38.19 13.79
C GLN A 138 6.67 39.58 13.27
N GLN A 139 5.97 40.07 12.26
CA GLN A 139 5.78 41.50 12.04
C GLN A 139 4.32 41.76 11.68
N GLY A 140 3.61 42.39 12.62
CA GLY A 140 2.36 43.08 12.36
C GLY A 140 2.60 44.57 12.20
N GLY A 141 1.72 45.25 11.47
CA GLY A 141 1.52 46.69 11.61
C GLY A 141 1.38 47.49 10.32
N ALA A 142 0.12 47.76 9.96
CA ALA A 142 -0.40 49.00 9.38
C ALA A 142 -0.09 49.37 7.91
N ALA A 143 -1.18 49.41 7.11
CA ALA A 143 -1.37 50.22 5.90
C ALA A 143 -1.50 51.73 6.26
N PRO A 144 -1.42 52.68 5.31
CA PRO A 144 -2.56 52.98 4.40
C PRO A 144 -2.24 53.48 2.95
N GLN A 145 -3.15 53.14 2.02
CA GLN A 145 -3.80 53.90 0.89
C GLN A 145 -2.96 54.89 0.03
N GLU A 146 -3.13 55.11 -1.29
CA GLU A 146 -4.24 55.02 -2.25
C GLU A 146 -3.75 55.27 -3.70
N ALA A 147 -4.66 55.12 -4.68
CA ALA A 147 -4.65 55.53 -6.11
C ALA A 147 -4.27 54.42 -7.12
N ALA A 148 -5.23 53.65 -7.64
CA ALA A 148 -6.17 53.98 -8.72
C ALA A 148 -5.52 53.97 -10.12
N ASP A 149 -5.77 52.91 -10.92
CA ASP A 149 -6.59 53.02 -12.13
C ASP A 149 -6.96 51.63 -12.70
N ARG A 150 -8.05 51.62 -13.44
CA ARG A 150 -8.89 50.51 -13.91
C ARG A 150 -8.19 49.54 -14.88
N ASP A 151 -8.58 48.25 -14.85
CA ASP A 151 -9.27 47.67 -16.01
C ASP A 151 -10.11 46.43 -15.66
N LYS A 152 -11.21 46.28 -16.39
CA LYS A 152 -12.25 45.26 -16.26
C LYS A 152 -11.77 43.96 -16.90
N ALA A 153 -11.85 42.85 -16.17
CA ALA A 153 -12.11 41.55 -16.77
C ALA A 153 -12.92 40.72 -15.78
N ALA A 154 -14.24 40.85 -15.86
CA ALA A 154 -15.16 39.93 -15.20
C ALA A 154 -14.92 38.55 -15.82
N LYS A 155 -14.21 37.70 -15.08
CA LYS A 155 -14.02 36.29 -15.43
C LYS A 155 -15.38 35.62 -15.23
N GLU A 156 -16.04 35.35 -16.34
CA GLU A 156 -17.28 34.58 -16.41
C GLU A 156 -17.02 33.20 -15.78
N VAL A 157 -17.47 33.00 -14.54
CA VAL A 157 -17.48 31.68 -13.91
C VAL A 157 -18.65 30.94 -14.52
N VAL A 158 -18.38 30.25 -15.63
CA VAL A 158 -19.30 29.27 -16.20
C VAL A 158 -19.59 28.24 -15.11
N LYS A 159 -20.84 28.19 -14.66
CA LYS A 159 -21.27 27.22 -13.65
C LYS A 159 -21.11 25.82 -14.23
N LEU A 160 -20.61 24.90 -13.41
CA LEU A 160 -20.33 23.52 -13.82
C LEU A 160 -21.53 22.84 -14.48
N ASP A 161 -22.75 23.20 -14.04
CA ASP A 161 -24.00 22.71 -14.63
C ASP A 161 -24.19 23.14 -16.09
N ASP A 162 -23.80 24.36 -16.47
CA ASP A 162 -23.87 24.85 -17.86
C ASP A 162 -22.85 24.15 -18.76
N ALA A 163 -21.65 23.88 -18.23
CA ALA A 163 -20.62 23.14 -18.98
C ALA A 163 -21.06 21.68 -19.24
N ILE A 164 -21.74 21.05 -18.28
CA ILE A 164 -22.28 19.70 -18.41
C ILE A 164 -23.41 19.69 -19.46
N LEU A 165 -24.35 20.63 -19.38
CA LEU A 165 -25.44 20.73 -20.35
C LEU A 165 -24.93 20.99 -21.78
N SER A 166 -23.91 21.82 -21.94
CA SER A 166 -23.28 22.05 -23.25
C SER A 166 -22.57 20.81 -23.80
N PHE A 167 -21.99 19.96 -22.95
CA PHE A 167 -21.28 18.77 -23.38
C PHE A 167 -22.23 17.65 -23.82
N PHE A 168 -23.37 17.50 -23.14
CA PHE A 168 -24.36 16.45 -23.45
C PHE A 168 -25.49 16.91 -24.37
N GLY A 169 -25.66 18.22 -24.59
CA GLY A 169 -26.84 18.81 -25.24
C GLY A 169 -26.73 19.15 -26.73
N ALA A 170 -25.65 18.78 -27.41
CA ALA A 170 -25.48 19.14 -28.82
C ALA A 170 -25.33 17.92 -29.73
N ASN A 171 -26.45 17.22 -30.02
CA ASN A 171 -26.64 16.61 -31.34
C ASN A 171 -28.10 16.22 -31.67
N ASP A 172 -28.99 17.20 -31.78
CA ASP A 172 -30.26 17.01 -32.49
C ASP A 172 -30.55 18.23 -33.38
N LYS A 173 -29.92 18.26 -34.57
CA LYS A 173 -30.61 18.52 -35.85
C LYS A 173 -29.73 18.26 -37.07
#